data_AF-A0A9X9A006-F1
#
_entry.id   AF-A0A9X9A006-F1
#
_cell.length_a   1.000
_cell.length_b   1.000
_cell.length_c   1.000
_cell.angle_alpha   90.00
_cell.angle_beta   90.00
_cell.angle_gamma   90.00
#
_symmetry.space_group_name_H-M   'P 1'
#
loop_
_entity.id
_entity.type
_entity.pdbx_description
1 polymer ?
#
loop_
_entity_poly.entity_id
_entity_poly.type
_entity_poly.pdbx_seq_one_letter_code
_entity_poly.pdbx_strand_id
1 'polypeptide(L)'
;TGLEKVLENKLRGEKGGRVFIEDEKGKEIKNVAKKEAKEGENVTLTIDAAIQEKIFNEMKTEAGSSAAVNPKTGETIALVSSPAYNPNIIVRGASKAQREAWSNDSKLPM
;
A
#
# COMPACT_ATOMS: atom_id res chain seq x y z
N THR A 1 -6.21 -0.36 1.23
CA THR A 1 -7.15 0.30 0.30
C THR A 1 -6.33 0.78 -0.90
N GLY A 2 -6.87 1.62 -1.80
CA GLY A 2 -6.07 2.20 -2.89
C GLY A 2 -5.45 1.17 -3.84
N LEU A 3 -4.31 1.54 -4.44
CA LEU A 3 -3.59 0.69 -5.39
C LEU A 3 -3.12 -0.63 -4.79
N GLU A 4 -2.77 -0.67 -3.50
CA GLU A 4 -2.38 -1.91 -2.82
C GLU A 4 -3.49 -2.96 -2.91
N LYS A 5 -4.73 -2.58 -2.62
CA LYS A 5 -5.87 -3.53 -2.70
C LYS A 5 -6.14 -3.95 -4.14
N VAL A 6 -6.03 -3.03 -5.10
CA VAL A 6 -6.31 -3.30 -6.52
C VAL A 6 -5.24 -4.22 -7.12
N LEU A 7 -3.98 -4.08 -6.70
CA LEU A 7 -2.83 -4.79 -7.25
C LEU A 7 -2.30 -5.89 -6.33
N GLU A 8 -3.01 -6.22 -5.26
CA GLU A 8 -2.61 -7.22 -4.24
C GLU A 8 -2.11 -8.53 -4.87
N ASN A 9 -2.80 -9.02 -5.90
CA ASN A 9 -2.43 -10.27 -6.57
C ASN A 9 -1.06 -10.22 -7.25
N LYS A 10 -0.64 -9.04 -7.72
CA LYS A 10 0.70 -8.84 -8.29
C LYS A 10 1.74 -8.58 -7.20
N LEU A 11 1.38 -7.79 -6.19
CA LEU A 11 2.31 -7.30 -5.16
C LEU A 11 2.67 -8.37 -4.12
N ARG A 12 1.73 -9.25 -3.76
CA ARG A 12 1.90 -10.17 -2.62
C ARG A 12 2.84 -11.34 -2.92
N GLY A 13 2.98 -11.72 -4.19
CA GLY A 13 3.67 -12.94 -4.59
C GLY A 13 3.04 -14.20 -3.99
N GLU A 14 3.82 -15.27 -3.89
CA GLU A 14 3.39 -16.53 -3.31
C GLU A 14 4.29 -16.95 -2.15
N LYS A 15 3.69 -17.24 -0.99
CA LYS A 15 4.43 -17.81 0.13
C LYS A 15 4.94 -19.20 -0.22
N GLY A 16 6.25 -19.39 -0.02
CA GLY A 16 6.87 -20.71 0.03
C GLY A 16 6.68 -21.36 1.39
N GLY A 17 7.16 -22.58 1.53
CA GLY A 17 7.14 -23.32 2.77
C GLY A 17 7.75 -24.71 2.60
N ARG A 18 8.12 -25.33 3.71
CA ARG A 18 8.56 -26.72 3.70
C ARG A 18 7.93 -27.47 4.86
N VAL A 19 7.56 -28.71 4.61
CA VAL A 19 7.10 -29.68 5.60
C VAL A 19 8.17 -30.73 5.72
N PHE A 20 8.66 -30.95 6.93
CA PHE A 20 9.70 -31.94 7.22
C PHE A 20 9.41 -32.62 8.56
N ILE A 21 9.98 -33.81 8.73
CA ILE A 21 9.86 -34.62 9.94
C ILE A 21 11.18 -34.46 10.71
N GLU A 22 11.06 -34.25 12.02
CA GLU A 22 12.17 -34.22 12.98
C GLU A 22 12.11 -35.46 13.89
N ASP A 23 13.26 -35.90 14.39
CA ASP A 23 13.32 -36.91 15.46
C ASP A 23 13.07 -36.30 16.85
N GLU A 24 13.03 -37.13 17.90
CA GLU A 24 12.83 -36.67 19.29
C GLU A 24 13.92 -35.71 19.80
N LYS A 25 15.05 -35.61 19.09
CA LYS A 25 16.17 -34.70 19.40
C LYS A 25 16.14 -33.44 18.53
N GLY A 26 15.10 -33.23 17.72
CA GLY A 26 14.94 -32.08 16.82
C GLY A 26 15.81 -32.15 15.57
N LYS A 27 16.38 -33.32 15.24
CA LYS A 27 17.15 -33.48 14.01
C LYS A 27 16.21 -33.75 12.84
N GLU A 28 16.31 -32.93 11.80
CA GLU A 28 15.59 -33.17 10.55
C GLU A 28 15.99 -34.52 9.95
N ILE A 29 15.00 -35.41 9.81
CA ILE A 29 15.18 -36.76 9.29
C ILE A 29 14.64 -36.91 7.88
N LYS A 30 13.65 -36.09 7.47
CA LYS A 30 13.08 -36.17 6.12
C LYS A 30 12.34 -34.91 5.71
N ASN A 31 12.58 -34.44 4.48
CA ASN A 31 11.76 -33.42 3.84
C ASN A 31 10.58 -34.09 3.10
N VAL A 32 9.35 -33.71 3.44
CA VAL A 32 8.11 -34.32 2.91
C VAL A 32 7.56 -33.51 1.74
N ALA A 33 7.60 -32.19 1.84
CA ALA A 33 7.15 -31.30 0.79
C ALA A 33 7.89 -29.97 0.89
N LYS A 34 8.24 -29.40 -0.25
CA LYS A 34 8.83 -28.06 -0.35
C LYS A 34 8.11 -27.29 -1.45
N LYS A 35 7.68 -26.08 -1.13
CA LYS A 35 7.19 -25.07 -2.06
C LYS A 35 8.13 -23.89 -2.01
N GLU A 36 8.66 -23.48 -3.15
CA GLU A 36 9.48 -22.28 -3.24
C GLU A 36 8.60 -21.03 -3.15
N ALA A 37 9.12 -19.99 -2.49
CA ALA A 37 8.46 -18.70 -2.46
C ALA A 37 8.63 -18.02 -3.82
N LYS A 38 7.63 -17.25 -4.22
CA LYS A 38 7.73 -16.34 -5.36
C LYS A 38 7.57 -14.92 -4.86
N GLU A 39 8.51 -14.07 -5.21
CA GLU A 39 8.42 -12.65 -4.91
C GLU A 39 7.26 -12.01 -5.68
N GLY A 40 6.70 -10.94 -5.13
CA GLY A 40 5.74 -10.11 -5.84
C GLY A 40 6.39 -9.31 -6.94
N GLU A 41 5.57 -8.77 -7.83
CA GLU A 41 6.01 -7.92 -8.93
C GLU A 41 6.12 -6.46 -8.50
N ASN A 42 7.16 -5.77 -8.97
CA ASN A 42 7.25 -4.32 -8.87
C ASN A 42 6.27 -3.67 -9.86
N VAL A 43 5.57 -2.62 -9.40
CA VAL A 43 4.67 -1.84 -10.24
C VAL A 43 5.21 -0.43 -10.40
N THR A 44 5.44 -0.03 -11.65
CA THR A 44 5.80 1.35 -12.00
C THR A 44 4.54 2.14 -12.35
N LEU A 45 4.39 3.31 -11.75
CA LEU A 45 3.31 4.24 -12.04
C LEU A 45 3.82 5.38 -12.92
N THR A 46 2.90 6.10 -13.55
CA THR A 46 3.18 7.35 -14.27
C THR A 46 3.25 8.57 -13.33
N ILE A 47 2.90 8.37 -12.06
CA ILE A 47 2.90 9.42 -11.04
C ILE A 47 4.31 9.93 -10.80
N ASP A 48 4.48 11.25 -10.87
CA ASP A 48 5.69 11.93 -10.44
C ASP A 48 5.54 12.31 -8.96
N ALA A 49 6.39 11.72 -8.13
CA ALA A 49 6.33 11.89 -6.67
C ALA A 49 6.56 13.36 -6.25
N ALA A 50 7.46 14.08 -6.92
CA ALA A 50 7.78 15.45 -6.57
C ALA A 50 6.62 16.40 -6.92
N ILE A 51 5.97 16.18 -8.08
CA ILE A 51 4.79 16.96 -8.48
C ILE A 51 3.61 16.65 -7.55
N GLN A 52 3.38 15.38 -7.22
CA GLN A 52 2.32 14.97 -6.32
C GLN A 52 2.48 15.60 -4.91
N GLU A 53 3.68 15.55 -4.34
CA GLU A 53 3.99 16.18 -3.05
C GLU A 53 3.82 17.70 -3.11
N LYS A 54 4.32 18.34 -4.16
CA LYS A 54 4.18 19.79 -4.34
C LYS A 54 2.72 20.21 -4.38
N ILE A 55 1.87 19.54 -5.18
CA ILE A 55 0.45 19.86 -5.27
C ILE A 55 -0.24 19.66 -3.92
N PHE A 56 0.03 18.55 -3.22
CA PHE A 56 -0.55 18.30 -1.89
C PHE A 56 -0.20 19.38 -0.87
N ASN A 57 1.07 19.81 -0.83
CA ASN A 57 1.51 20.87 0.08
C ASN A 57 0.87 22.23 -0.23
N GLU A 58 0.64 22.54 -1.51
CA GLU A 58 -0.04 23.78 -1.93
C GLU A 58 -1.53 23.80 -1.55
N MET A 59 -2.17 22.63 -1.36
CA MET A 59 -3.57 22.57 -0.93
C MET A 59 -3.75 22.96 0.54
N LYS A 60 -2.68 23.09 1.33
CA LYS A 60 -2.69 23.64 2.71
C LYS A 60 -3.79 23.07 3.63
N THR A 61 -4.16 21.80 3.47
CA THR A 61 -5.26 21.11 4.20
C THR A 61 -6.69 21.60 3.91
N GLU A 62 -6.86 22.37 2.83
CA GLU A 62 -8.17 22.70 2.30
C GLU A 62 -8.81 21.47 1.64
N ALA A 63 -10.13 21.36 1.80
CA ALA A 63 -10.89 20.25 1.25
C ALA A 63 -10.97 20.38 -0.29
N GLY A 64 -10.52 19.35 -0.99
CA GLY A 64 -10.56 19.33 -2.45
C GLY A 64 -9.75 18.21 -3.06
N SER A 65 -9.77 18.15 -4.38
CA SER A 65 -8.92 17.24 -5.16
C SER A 65 -8.24 17.99 -6.30
N SER A 66 -7.08 17.46 -6.73
CA SER A 66 -6.33 17.98 -7.86
C SER A 66 -5.74 16.82 -8.65
N ALA A 67 -5.73 16.97 -9.98
CA ALA A 67 -5.18 15.99 -10.90
C ALA A 67 -4.28 16.69 -11.92
N ALA A 68 -3.11 16.11 -12.18
CA ALA A 68 -2.21 16.52 -13.25
C ALA A 68 -2.06 15.37 -14.25
N VAL A 69 -2.25 15.67 -15.53
CA VAL A 69 -2.14 14.70 -16.63
C VAL A 69 -1.27 15.26 -17.73
N ASN A 70 -0.51 14.40 -18.40
CA ASN A 70 0.15 14.75 -19.65
C ASN A 70 -0.92 14.78 -20.76
N PRO A 71 -1.25 15.95 -21.34
CA PRO A 71 -2.34 16.04 -22.32
C PRO A 71 -2.03 15.34 -23.65
N LYS A 72 -0.74 15.05 -23.92
CA LYS A 72 -0.33 14.39 -25.18
C LYS A 72 -0.38 12.87 -25.09
N THR A 73 -0.06 12.30 -23.91
CA THR A 73 0.03 10.84 -23.71
C THR A 73 -1.14 10.29 -22.90
N GLY A 74 -1.86 11.14 -22.17
CA GLY A 74 -2.90 10.73 -21.22
C GLY A 74 -2.36 10.20 -19.89
N GLU A 75 -1.04 10.23 -19.68
CA GLU A 75 -0.41 9.73 -18.45
C GLU A 75 -0.79 10.59 -17.25
N THR A 76 -1.15 9.95 -16.16
CA THR A 76 -1.46 10.62 -14.89
C THR A 76 -0.17 10.94 -14.15
N ILE A 77 0.13 12.22 -13.96
CA ILE A 77 1.34 12.72 -13.32
C ILE A 77 1.12 12.89 -11.81
N ALA A 78 -0.08 13.33 -11.38
CA ALA A 78 -0.40 13.45 -9.96
C ALA A 78 -1.90 13.26 -9.72
N LEU A 79 -2.25 12.61 -8.62
CA LEU A 79 -3.62 12.50 -8.11
C LEU A 79 -3.61 12.81 -6.62
N VAL A 80 -4.19 13.95 -6.26
CA VAL A 80 -4.11 14.51 -4.91
C VAL A 80 -5.52 14.72 -4.37
N SER A 81 -5.73 14.29 -3.12
CA SER A 81 -6.91 14.59 -2.33
C SER A 81 -6.46 15.19 -1.00
N SER A 82 -7.11 16.28 -0.59
CA SER A 82 -6.84 16.97 0.67
C SER A 82 -8.16 17.24 1.40
N PRO A 83 -8.18 17.18 2.74
CA PRO A 83 -7.11 16.66 3.59
C PRO A 83 -6.93 15.14 3.43
N ALA A 84 -5.78 14.61 3.87
CA ALA A 84 -5.49 13.18 3.82
C ALA A 84 -5.07 12.65 5.19
N TYR A 85 -5.36 11.39 5.49
CA TYR A 85 -4.78 10.69 6.64
C TYR A 85 -3.35 10.23 6.37
N ASN A 86 -2.61 9.90 7.43
CA ASN A 86 -1.29 9.29 7.30
C ASN A 86 -1.42 7.76 7.18
N PRO A 87 -1.16 7.15 6.00
CA PRO A 87 -1.33 5.72 5.78
C PRO A 87 -0.39 4.87 6.65
N ASN A 88 0.78 5.38 7.04
CA ASN A 88 1.72 4.66 7.88
C ASN A 88 1.15 4.38 9.28
N ILE A 89 0.27 5.25 9.78
CA ILE A 89 -0.40 5.06 11.08
C ILE A 89 -1.45 3.96 10.97
N ILE A 90 -2.17 3.87 9.84
CA ILE A 90 -3.15 2.80 9.60
C ILE A 90 -2.48 1.43 9.59
N VAL A 91 -1.37 1.29 8.85
CA VAL A 91 -0.63 0.03 8.70
C VAL A 91 -0.06 -0.46 10.04
N ARG A 92 0.41 0.46 10.89
CA ARG A 92 0.99 0.14 12.20
C ARG A 92 -0.04 -0.17 13.30
N GLY A 93 -1.34 -0.10 12.99
CA GLY A 93 -2.41 -0.33 13.95
C GLY A 93 -2.89 0.95 14.62
N ALA A 94 -3.48 1.86 13.83
CA ALA A 94 -4.17 3.04 14.34
C ALA A 94 -5.21 2.68 15.42
N SER A 95 -5.28 3.47 16.49
CA SER A 95 -6.26 3.25 17.56
C SER A 95 -7.69 3.48 17.05
N LYS A 96 -8.67 2.91 17.75
CA LYS A 96 -10.09 3.11 17.42
C LYS A 96 -10.46 4.59 17.41
N ALA A 97 -9.99 5.34 18.41
CA ALA A 97 -10.23 6.78 18.52
C ALA A 97 -9.62 7.58 17.35
N GLN A 98 -8.43 7.22 16.86
CA GLN A 98 -7.81 7.87 15.70
C GLN A 98 -8.59 7.61 14.42
N ARG A 99 -9.08 6.38 14.21
CA ARG A 99 -9.91 6.05 13.05
C ARG A 99 -11.26 6.77 13.09
N GLU A 100 -11.88 6.85 14.26
CA GLU A 100 -13.13 7.59 14.46
C GLU A 100 -12.94 9.09 14.24
N ALA A 101 -11.81 9.66 14.69
CA ALA A 101 -11.49 11.06 14.43
C ALA A 101 -11.39 11.37 12.92
N TRP A 102 -10.76 10.52 12.13
CA TRP A 102 -10.69 10.71 10.67
C TRP A 102 -12.01 10.43 9.96
N SER A 103 -12.79 9.45 10.42
CA SER A 103 -14.08 9.12 9.80
C SER A 103 -15.17 10.14 10.11
N ASN A 104 -15.09 10.83 11.25
CA ASN A 104 -16.08 11.81 11.70
C ASN A 104 -15.66 13.26 11.43
N ASP A 105 -14.49 13.47 10.83
CA ASP A 105 -14.05 14.81 10.42
C ASP A 105 -14.93 15.28 9.24
N SER A 106 -15.49 16.48 9.36
CA SER A 106 -16.33 17.10 8.31
C SER A 106 -15.61 17.27 6.98
N LYS A 107 -14.26 17.29 6.98
CA LYS A 107 -13.43 17.35 5.76
C LYS A 107 -13.12 15.98 5.16
N LEU A 108 -13.62 14.88 5.77
CA LEU A 108 -13.56 13.50 5.27
C LEU A 108 -12.18 13.10 4.68
N PRO A 109 -11.12 13.09 5.50
CA PRO A 109 -9.78 12.73 5.03
C PRO A 109 -9.63 11.26 4.61
N MET A 110 -10.58 10.39 4.95
CA MET A 110 -10.52 8.92 4.82
C MET A 110 -11.10 8.37 3.51
#